data_AF-A0A7S1QMK5-F1
#
_entry.id   AF-A0A7S1QMK5-F1
#
_cell.length_a   1.000
_cell.length_b   1.000
_cell.length_c   1.000
_cell.angle_alpha   90.00
_cell.angle_beta   90.00
_cell.angle_gamma   90.00
#
_symmetry.space_group_name_H-M   'P 1'
#
loop_
_entity.id
_entity.type
_entity.pdbx_description
1 polymer ?
#
loop_
_entity_poly.entity_id
_entity_poly.type
_entity_poly.pdbx_seq_one_letter_code
_entity_poly.pdbx_strand_id
1 'polypeptide(L)'
;GAPGSGRAPPEFYLLSGEPVGVDLARAESLGEARERVGSALSLAPVRVVLLARSGARLRDGDALASAEGPVTVCVLPDPLEEEIARLCEVGLFEELAGREDLRLSEVGLAALPESLGRLAGLRQLRLRQNRLEALPESF
;
A
#
# COMPACT_ATOMS: atom_id res chain seq x y z
N GLY A 1 35.40 23.37 15.24
CA GLY A 1 34.42 22.27 15.31
C GLY A 1 34.31 21.67 13.94
N ALA A 2 34.50 20.36 13.81
CA ALA A 2 34.28 19.68 12.54
C ALA A 2 32.80 19.78 12.16
N PRO A 3 32.45 20.01 10.88
CA PRO A 3 31.06 19.92 10.44
C PRO A 3 30.59 18.50 10.70
N GLY A 4 29.39 18.37 11.28
CA GLY A 4 28.78 17.09 11.61
C GLY A 4 28.89 16.15 10.43
N SER A 5 29.37 14.94 10.69
CA SER A 5 29.42 13.82 9.76
C SER A 5 28.01 13.57 9.22
N GLY A 6 27.69 14.22 8.10
CA GLY A 6 26.45 14.06 7.36
C GLY A 6 26.42 12.65 6.80
N ARG A 7 25.87 11.72 7.57
CA ARG A 7 25.58 10.37 7.10
C ARG A 7 24.62 10.52 5.92
N ALA A 8 24.97 9.93 4.78
CA ALA A 8 24.08 9.89 3.63
C ALA A 8 22.73 9.31 4.07
N PRO A 9 21.59 9.85 3.56
CA PRO A 9 20.28 9.29 3.85
C PRO A 9 20.25 7.81 3.47
N PRO A 10 19.50 6.97 4.20
CA PRO A 10 19.37 5.57 3.86
C PRO A 10 18.72 5.41 2.48
N GLU A 11 19.16 4.39 1.74
CA GLU A 11 18.53 3.98 0.49
C GLU A 11 17.26 3.18 0.78
N PHE A 12 16.24 3.32 -0.06
CA PHE A 12 14.95 2.66 0.09
C PHE A 12 14.72 1.68 -1.05
N TYR A 13 14.33 0.45 -0.71
CA TYR A 13 14.12 -0.63 -1.67
C TYR A 13 12.80 -1.32 -1.41
N LEU A 14 12.09 -1.71 -2.47
CA LEU A 14 10.97 -2.63 -2.37
C LEU A 14 11.46 -4.00 -1.87
N LEU A 15 10.55 -4.84 -1.38
CA LEU A 15 10.84 -6.25 -1.05
C LEU A 15 11.48 -7.03 -2.22
N SER A 16 11.22 -6.61 -3.47
CA SER A 16 11.84 -7.19 -4.67
C SER A 16 13.32 -6.84 -4.83
N GLY A 17 13.85 -5.89 -4.05
CA GLY A 17 15.20 -5.33 -4.19
C GLY A 17 15.29 -4.15 -5.15
N GLU A 18 14.19 -3.78 -5.81
CA GLU A 18 14.13 -2.59 -6.68
C GLU A 18 14.20 -1.30 -5.86
N PRO A 19 15.00 -0.30 -6.26
CA PRO A 19 15.05 0.97 -5.56
C PRO A 19 13.70 1.69 -5.68
N VAL A 20 13.28 2.32 -4.59
CA VAL A 20 12.11 3.20 -4.62
C VAL A 20 12.54 4.49 -5.33
N GLY A 21 12.04 4.69 -6.55
CA GLY A 21 12.43 5.79 -7.46
C GLY A 21 12.01 7.19 -7.03
N VAL A 22 12.13 7.52 -5.75
CA VAL A 22 11.69 8.77 -5.12
C VAL A 22 12.87 9.44 -4.44
N ASP A 23 12.99 10.75 -4.61
CA ASP A 23 13.96 11.53 -3.84
C ASP A 23 13.49 11.68 -2.38
N LEU A 24 14.08 10.87 -1.51
CA LEU A 24 13.85 10.85 -0.07
C LEU A 24 14.93 11.62 0.71
N ALA A 25 15.91 12.22 0.03
CA ALA A 25 16.97 12.99 0.69
C ALA A 25 16.43 14.26 1.39
N ARG A 26 15.22 14.69 1.02
CA ARG A 26 14.52 15.84 1.63
C ARG A 26 13.47 15.43 2.66
N ALA A 27 13.35 14.16 3.04
CA ALA A 27 12.44 13.75 4.10
C ALA A 27 13.07 14.01 5.47
N GLU A 28 12.39 14.75 6.33
CA GLU A 28 12.88 15.10 7.67
C GLU A 28 12.68 13.96 8.68
N SER A 29 11.73 13.06 8.40
CA SER A 29 11.38 11.92 9.26
C SER A 29 11.05 10.68 8.44
N LEU A 30 11.03 9.53 9.11
CA LEU A 30 10.53 8.28 8.50
C LEU A 30 9.03 8.35 8.19
N GLY A 31 8.25 9.14 8.92
CA GLY A 31 6.85 9.41 8.60
C GLY A 31 6.68 10.14 7.28
N GLU A 32 7.44 11.21 7.06
CA GLU A 32 7.43 11.94 5.79
C GLU A 32 7.95 11.07 4.65
N ALA A 33 8.99 10.26 4.90
CA ALA A 33 9.49 9.31 3.91
C ALA A 33 8.39 8.30 3.53
N ARG A 34 7.66 7.75 4.49
CA ARG A 34 6.53 6.82 4.27
C ARG A 34 5.43 7.47 3.43
N GLU A 35 5.08 8.72 3.71
CA GLU A 35 4.09 9.48 2.93
C GLU A 35 4.54 9.70 1.48
N ARG A 36 5.79 10.11 1.28
CA ARG A 36 6.36 10.30 -0.06
C ARG A 36 6.42 8.99 -0.85
N VAL A 37 6.82 7.90 -0.20
CA VAL A 37 6.80 6.56 -0.81
C VAL A 37 5.38 6.16 -1.17
N GLY A 38 4.41 6.35 -0.27
CA GLY A 38 3.00 6.11 -0.53
C GLY A 38 2.50 6.88 -1.74
N SER A 39 2.73 8.19 -1.78
CA SER A 39 2.35 9.03 -2.91
C SER A 39 2.97 8.57 -4.24
N ALA A 40 4.25 8.20 -4.24
CA ALA A 40 4.93 7.78 -5.45
C ALA A 40 4.45 6.42 -5.97
N LEU A 41 4.06 5.53 -5.07
CA LEU A 41 3.49 4.23 -5.42
C LEU A 41 1.97 4.30 -5.64
N SER A 42 1.34 5.47 -5.52
CA SER A 42 -0.11 5.65 -5.52
C SER A 42 -0.83 4.79 -4.47
N LEU A 43 -0.23 4.69 -3.28
CA LEU A 43 -0.70 3.91 -2.16
C LEU A 43 -1.06 4.82 -0.98
N ALA A 44 -2.13 4.47 -0.26
CA ALA A 44 -2.40 5.09 1.03
C ALA A 44 -1.22 4.85 1.99
N PRO A 45 -0.81 5.83 2.81
CA PRO A 45 0.36 5.69 3.68
C PRO A 45 0.29 4.48 4.62
N VAL A 46 -0.90 4.07 5.05
CA VAL A 46 -1.11 2.89 5.91
C VAL A 46 -0.67 1.58 5.24
N ARG A 47 -0.68 1.53 3.91
CA ARG A 47 -0.22 0.38 3.12
C ARG A 47 1.30 0.32 2.99
N VAL A 48 2.02 1.35 3.42
CA VAL A 48 3.49 1.41 3.32
C VAL A 48 4.09 1.16 4.69
N VAL A 49 4.89 0.10 4.80
CA VAL A 49 5.63 -0.24 6.02
C VAL A 49 7.12 -0.13 5.72
N LEU A 50 7.81 0.69 6.51
CA LEU A 50 9.26 0.84 6.45
C LEU A 50 9.92 -0.11 7.46
N LEU A 51 10.85 -0.93 6.99
CA LEU A 51 11.61 -1.88 7.79
C LEU A 51 13.09 -1.54 7.78
N ALA A 52 13.73 -1.63 8.93
CA ALA A 52 15.19 -1.60 9.04
C ALA A 52 15.80 -2.84 8.39
N ARG A 53 17.12 -2.83 8.15
CA ARG A 53 17.89 -4.02 7.70
C ARG A 53 17.64 -5.25 8.59
N SER A 54 17.41 -5.05 9.89
CA SER A 54 17.11 -6.13 10.84
C SER A 54 15.72 -6.76 10.66
N GLY A 55 14.86 -6.17 9.81
CA GLY A 55 13.45 -6.52 9.67
C GLY A 55 12.53 -5.81 10.69
N ALA A 56 13.09 -5.02 11.61
CA ALA A 56 12.29 -4.28 12.58
C ALA A 56 11.48 -3.15 11.91
N ARG A 57 10.21 -3.00 12.30
CA ARG A 57 9.36 -1.92 11.82
C ARG A 57 9.82 -0.57 12.37
N LEU A 58 10.11 0.34 11.46
CA LEU A 58 10.48 1.72 11.75
C LEU A 58 9.25 2.55 12.09
N ARG A 59 9.38 3.51 13.02
CA ARG A 59 8.28 4.38 13.45
C ARG A 59 8.37 5.73 12.76
N ASP A 60 7.22 6.34 12.53
CA ASP A 60 7.15 7.63 11.83
C ASP A 60 7.91 8.76 12.54
N GLY A 61 7.94 8.73 13.88
CA GLY A 61 8.64 9.72 14.69
C GLY A 61 10.16 9.55 14.74
N ASP A 62 10.70 8.48 14.15
CA ASP A 62 12.14 8.24 14.12
C ASP A 62 12.80 9.09 13.02
N ALA A 63 13.97 9.63 13.30
CA ALA A 63 14.76 10.37 12.33
C ALA A 63 15.23 9.44 11.19
N LEU A 64 15.32 9.95 9.96
CA LEU A 64 15.75 9.14 8.81
C LEU A 64 17.13 8.47 9.03
N ALA A 65 18.05 9.19 9.67
CA ALA A 65 19.40 8.71 9.99
C ALA A 65 19.45 7.58 11.05
N SER A 66 18.34 7.30 11.73
CA SER A 66 18.23 6.19 12.69
C SER A 66 18.16 4.82 12.00
N ALA A 67 17.76 4.76 10.73
CA ALA A 67 17.79 3.53 9.96
C ALA A 67 19.25 3.12 9.70
N GLU A 68 19.68 2.04 10.34
CA GLU A 68 21.02 1.49 10.13
C GLU A 68 21.10 0.68 8.82
N GLY A 69 21.41 1.39 7.73
CA GLY A 69 21.56 0.80 6.40
C GLY A 69 20.29 0.95 5.55
N PRO A 70 20.10 0.10 4.51
CA PRO A 70 18.98 0.22 3.61
C PRO A 70 17.66 -0.02 4.35
N VAL A 71 16.65 0.75 3.96
CA VAL A 71 15.27 0.62 4.42
C VAL A 71 14.52 -0.22 3.39
N THR A 72 13.88 -1.29 3.86
CA THR A 72 12.98 -2.07 3.03
C THR A 72 11.57 -1.50 3.13
N VAL A 73 10.94 -1.27 1.98
CA VAL A 73 9.57 -0.85 1.82
C VAL A 73 8.72 -2.08 1.55
N CYS A 74 7.86 -2.39 2.50
CA CYS A 74 6.85 -3.42 2.38
C CYS A 74 5.51 -2.76 2.05
N VAL A 75 4.84 -3.27 1.02
CA VAL A 75 3.48 -2.87 0.65
C VAL A 75 2.51 -3.89 1.21
N LEU A 76 1.57 -3.43 2.04
CA LEU A 76 0.48 -4.26 2.55
C LEU A 76 -0.63 -4.40 1.49
N PRO A 77 -1.41 -5.50 1.53
CA PRO A 77 -2.61 -5.64 0.71
C PRO A 77 -3.57 -4.45 0.89
N ASP A 78 -4.42 -4.20 -0.10
CA ASP A 78 -5.44 -3.17 0.06
C ASP A 78 -6.47 -3.61 1.10
N PRO A 79 -6.79 -2.79 2.11
CA PRO A 79 -7.85 -3.15 3.07
C PRO A 79 -9.20 -3.44 2.40
N LEU A 80 -9.51 -2.79 1.27
CA LEU A 80 -10.73 -3.04 0.51
C LEU A 80 -10.64 -4.37 -0.27
N GLU A 81 -9.46 -4.75 -0.75
CA GLU A 81 -9.22 -6.08 -1.34
C GLU A 81 -9.41 -7.18 -0.29
N GLU A 82 -8.86 -6.99 0.91
CA GLU A 82 -9.01 -7.93 2.04
C GLU A 82 -10.48 -8.06 2.48
N GLU A 83 -11.22 -6.95 2.51
CA GLU A 83 -12.65 -6.95 2.83
C GLU A 83 -13.45 -7.73 1.77
N ILE A 84 -13.22 -7.47 0.48
CA ILE A 84 -13.91 -8.18 -0.60
C ILE A 84 -13.55 -9.67 -0.61
N ALA A 85 -12.27 -10.02 -0.41
CA ALA A 85 -11.82 -11.41 -0.31
C ALA A 85 -12.55 -12.15 0.82
N ARG A 86 -12.65 -11.51 2.00
CA ARG A 86 -13.38 -12.05 3.15
C ARG A 86 -14.87 -12.24 2.87
N LEU A 87 -15.52 -11.25 2.24
CA LEU A 87 -16.93 -11.32 1.87
C LEU A 87 -17.22 -12.42 0.83
N CYS A 88 -16.22 -12.77 0.01
CA CYS A 88 -16.30 -13.84 -0.99
C CYS A 88 -15.83 -15.20 -0.49
N GLU A 89 -15.45 -15.30 0.79
CA GLU A 89 -14.92 -16.51 1.44
C GLU A 89 -13.69 -17.09 0.70
N VAL A 90 -12.80 -16.22 0.22
CA VAL A 90 -11.51 -16.58 -0.38
C VAL A 90 -10.35 -16.09 0.48
N GLY A 91 -9.17 -16.67 0.29
CA GLY A 91 -7.98 -16.29 1.06
C GLY A 91 -7.41 -14.95 0.59
N LEU A 92 -7.29 -14.79 -0.73
CA LEU A 92 -6.70 -13.63 -1.38
C LEU A 92 -7.63 -13.06 -2.46
N PHE A 93 -7.55 -11.74 -2.67
CA PHE A 93 -8.39 -11.05 -3.66
C PHE A 93 -8.12 -11.53 -5.09
N GLU A 94 -6.88 -11.94 -5.39
CA GLU A 94 -6.44 -12.46 -6.67
C GLU A 94 -7.16 -13.76 -7.06
N GLU A 95 -7.69 -14.51 -6.09
CA GLU A 95 -8.51 -15.70 -6.35
C GLU A 95 -9.83 -15.36 -7.06
N LEU A 96 -10.24 -14.08 -7.04
CA LEU A 96 -11.43 -13.59 -7.75
C LEU A 96 -11.18 -13.35 -9.25
N ALA A 97 -9.93 -13.40 -9.73
CA ALA A 97 -9.58 -13.09 -11.13
C ALA A 97 -10.30 -13.96 -12.16
N GLY A 98 -10.70 -15.19 -11.78
CA GLY A 98 -11.45 -16.11 -12.64
C GLY A 98 -12.97 -16.04 -12.49
N ARG A 99 -13.52 -15.18 -11.62
CA ARG A 99 -14.97 -15.12 -11.36
C ARG A 99 -15.68 -14.23 -12.38
N GLU A 100 -16.77 -14.74 -12.94
CA GLU A 100 -17.61 -13.99 -13.88
C GLU A 100 -18.75 -13.21 -13.21
N ASP A 101 -19.21 -13.64 -12.03
CA ASP A 101 -20.29 -13.01 -11.26
C ASP A 101 -19.82 -12.80 -9.82
N LEU A 102 -19.78 -11.54 -9.37
CA LEU A 102 -19.54 -11.15 -7.98
C LEU A 102 -20.80 -10.50 -7.39
N ARG A 103 -21.27 -11.07 -6.29
CA ARG A 103 -22.46 -10.62 -5.57
C ARG A 103 -22.07 -10.05 -4.22
N LEU A 104 -22.03 -8.73 -4.15
CA LEU A 104 -21.66 -7.95 -2.98
C LEU A 104 -22.81 -7.00 -2.63
N SER A 105 -24.05 -7.49 -2.60
CA SER A 105 -25.21 -6.67 -2.26
C SER A 105 -25.47 -6.74 -0.75
N GLU A 106 -25.90 -5.64 -0.14
CA GLU A 106 -26.28 -5.58 1.28
C GLU A 106 -25.15 -5.88 2.28
N VAL A 107 -23.89 -5.63 1.89
CA VAL A 107 -22.70 -5.90 2.73
C VAL A 107 -22.10 -4.64 3.37
N GLY A 108 -22.70 -3.47 3.11
CA GLY A 108 -22.32 -2.23 3.77
C GLY A 108 -21.02 -1.60 3.26
N LEU A 109 -20.55 -1.99 2.08
CA LEU A 109 -19.34 -1.44 1.47
C LEU A 109 -19.46 0.08 1.30
N ALA A 110 -18.43 0.80 1.75
CA ALA A 110 -18.33 2.26 1.61
C ALA A 110 -17.47 2.67 0.39
N ALA A 111 -16.54 1.82 -0.02
CA ALA A 111 -15.68 2.01 -1.19
C ALA A 111 -15.36 0.66 -1.84
N LEU A 112 -14.78 0.69 -3.04
CA LEU A 112 -14.26 -0.47 -3.77
C LEU A 112 -12.79 -0.21 -4.14
N PRO A 113 -11.94 -1.25 -4.22
CA PRO A 113 -10.58 -1.07 -4.66
C PRO A 113 -10.51 -0.84 -6.18
N GLU A 114 -9.56 -0.03 -6.63
CA GLU A 114 -9.28 0.19 -8.06
C GLU A 114 -8.89 -1.10 -8.80
N SER A 115 -8.38 -2.10 -8.08
CA SER A 115 -8.06 -3.40 -8.66
C SER A 115 -9.29 -4.21 -9.06
N LEU A 116 -10.50 -3.86 -8.58
CA LEU A 116 -11.73 -4.54 -8.97
C LEU A 116 -12.02 -4.40 -10.48
N GLY A 117 -11.69 -3.25 -11.08
CA GLY A 117 -11.78 -3.04 -12.53
C GLY A 117 -10.76 -3.86 -13.34
N ARG A 118 -9.74 -4.45 -12.69
CA ARG A 118 -8.72 -5.30 -13.34
C ARG A 118 -9.10 -6.78 -13.37
N LEU A 119 -10.21 -7.18 -12.76
CA LEU A 119 -10.69 -8.56 -12.80
C LEU A 119 -11.22 -8.91 -14.19
N ALA A 120 -10.33 -9.32 -15.09
CA ALA A 120 -10.64 -9.52 -16.51
C ALA A 120 -11.73 -10.57 -16.79
N GLY A 121 -11.98 -11.50 -15.85
CA GLY A 121 -13.06 -12.47 -15.95
C GLY A 121 -14.45 -11.93 -15.57
N LEU A 122 -14.51 -10.81 -14.85
CA LEU A 122 -15.74 -10.31 -14.25
C LEU A 122 -16.69 -9.74 -15.30
N ARG A 123 -17.92 -10.29 -15.35
CA ARG A 123 -18.97 -9.88 -16.29
C ARG A 123 -20.17 -9.26 -15.58
N GLN A 124 -20.43 -9.67 -14.35
CA GLN A 124 -21.54 -9.18 -13.54
C GLN A 124 -21.05 -8.83 -12.15
N LEU A 125 -21.34 -7.60 -11.72
CA LEU A 125 -21.05 -7.12 -10.37
C LEU A 125 -22.34 -6.56 -9.75
N ARG A 126 -22.79 -7.14 -8.64
CA ARG A 126 -24.01 -6.72 -7.94
C ARG A 126 -23.67 -6.00 -6.64
N LEU A 127 -23.88 -4.68 -6.61
CA LEU A 127 -23.53 -3.80 -5.48
C LEU A 127 -24.73 -3.13 -4.82
N ARG A 128 -25.95 -3.67 -5.02
CA ARG A 128 -27.17 -3.02 -4.52
C ARG A 128 -27.14 -2.92 -2.99
N GLN A 129 -27.74 -1.84 -2.48
CA GLN A 129 -27.90 -1.62 -1.03
C GLN A 129 -26.57 -1.62 -0.25
N ASN A 130 -25.51 -1.06 -0.86
CA ASN A 130 -24.30 -0.64 -0.15
C ASN A 130 -24.33 0.86 0.16
N ARG A 131 -23.24 1.36 0.74
CA ARG A 131 -23.04 2.76 1.11
C ARG A 131 -21.95 3.41 0.26
N LEU A 132 -21.80 2.94 -0.98
CA LEU A 132 -20.79 3.43 -1.92
C LEU A 132 -21.06 4.90 -2.25
N GLU A 133 -20.06 5.74 -2.02
CA GLU A 133 -20.12 7.17 -2.38
C GLU A 133 -19.65 7.42 -3.82
N ALA A 134 -18.75 6.58 -4.31
CA ALA A 134 -18.21 6.62 -5.66
C ALA A 134 -17.89 5.21 -6.16
N LEU A 135 -17.72 5.08 -7.48
CA LEU A 135 -17.14 3.90 -8.10
C LEU A 135 -15.66 4.16 -8.44
N PRO A 136 -14.82 3.11 -8.49
CA PRO A 136 -13.43 3.26 -8.94
C PRO A 136 -13.36 3.83 -10.37
N GLU A 137 -12.31 4.57 -10.68
CA GLU A 137 -12.12 5.17 -12.03
C GLU A 137 -11.93 4.12 -13.13
N SER A 138 -11.52 2.92 -12.74
CA SER A 138 -11.27 1.77 -13.61
C SER A 138 -12.52 1.08 -14.18
N PHE A 139 -13.73 1.59 -13.93
CA PHE A 139 -15.02 1.03 -14.37
C PHE A 139 -15.52 1.55 -15.72
#